data_AF-A0A4R3ZHE7-F1
#
_entry.id   AF-A0A4R3ZHE7-F1
#
_cell.length_a   1.000
_cell.length_b   1.000
_cell.length_c   1.000
_cell.angle_alpha   90.00
_cell.angle_beta   90.00
_cell.angle_gamma   90.00
#
_symmetry.space_group_name_H-M   'P 1'
#
loop_
_entity.id
_entity.type
_entity.pdbx_description
1 polymer ?
#
loop_
_entity_poly.entity_id
_entity_poly.type
_entity_poly.pdbx_seq_one_letter_code
_entity_poly.pdbx_strand_id
1 'polypeptide(L)'
;MHIQTSILISILSKLAKIYPCCADEHRYQQYVAEEASEAIFIGHLLYLAEKGLIETDLHWDLERRQYQLNPGLLRINCYGLDLLKEQARGL
;
A
#
# COMPACT_ATOMS: atom_id res chain seq x y z
N MET A 1 7.48 -0.45 -14.81
CA MET A 1 7.10 -1.53 -13.89
C MET A 1 5.72 -2.03 -14.26
N HIS A 2 5.46 -3.34 -14.24
CA HIS A 2 4.12 -3.87 -14.46
C HIS A 2 3.37 -3.95 -13.12
N ILE A 3 2.24 -3.26 -13.00
CA ILE A 3 1.39 -3.30 -11.81
C ILE A 3 0.67 -4.66 -11.77
N GLN A 4 0.77 -5.39 -10.66
CA GLN A 4 0.13 -6.70 -10.52
C GLN A 4 -1.09 -6.62 -9.61
N THR A 5 -2.27 -6.94 -10.16
CA THR A 5 -3.54 -6.87 -9.43
C THR A 5 -3.56 -7.73 -8.16
N SER A 6 -2.95 -8.92 -8.19
CA SER A 6 -2.85 -9.80 -7.02
C SER A 6 -2.07 -9.15 -5.87
N ILE A 7 -0.98 -8.43 -6.18
CA ILE A 7 -0.18 -7.68 -5.19
C ILE A 7 -1.01 -6.52 -4.64
N LEU A 8 -1.69 -5.74 -5.49
CA LEU A 8 -2.56 -4.65 -5.04
C LEU A 8 -3.63 -5.14 -4.05
N ILE A 9 -4.31 -6.24 -4.36
CA ILE A 9 -5.34 -6.84 -3.49
C ILE A 9 -4.72 -7.33 -2.18
N SER A 10 -3.52 -7.92 -2.23
CA SER A 10 -2.79 -8.37 -1.04
C SER A 10 -2.47 -7.20 -0.11
N ILE A 11 -1.92 -6.10 -0.65
CA ILE A 11 -1.60 -4.89 0.11
C ILE A 11 -2.86 -4.31 0.77
N LEU A 12 -3.92 -4.10 -0.02
CA LEU A 12 -5.19 -3.56 0.49
C LEU A 12 -5.78 -4.48 1.57
N SER A 13 -5.76 -5.79 1.37
CA SER A 13 -6.28 -6.77 2.34
C SER A 13 -5.51 -6.76 3.65
N LYS A 14 -4.19 -6.56 3.61
CA LYS A 14 -3.35 -6.45 4.80
C LYS A 14 -3.62 -5.15 5.56
N LEU A 15 -3.71 -4.02 4.86
CA LEU A 15 -4.05 -2.73 5.46
C LEU A 15 -5.48 -2.73 6.02
N ALA A 16 -6.42 -3.43 5.39
CA ALA A 16 -7.80 -3.58 5.87
C ALA A 16 -7.87 -4.29 7.24
N LYS A 17 -6.98 -5.26 7.52
CA LYS A 17 -6.94 -5.97 8.81
C LYS A 17 -6.59 -5.08 10.00
N ILE A 18 -5.95 -3.94 9.75
CA ILE A 18 -5.51 -3.01 10.79
C ILE A 18 -6.32 -1.71 10.82
N TYR A 19 -7.28 -1.53 9.90
CA TYR A 19 -8.14 -0.35 9.88
C TYR A 19 -8.87 -0.16 11.22
N PRO A 20 -8.97 1.07 11.76
CA PRO A 20 -8.58 2.36 11.15
C PRO A 20 -7.12 2.78 11.38
N CYS A 21 -6.29 1.92 11.96
CA CYS A 21 -4.90 2.24 12.29
C CYS A 21 -3.99 2.27 11.06
N CYS A 22 -2.90 3.04 11.17
CA CYS A 22 -1.79 3.02 10.22
C CYS A 22 -0.89 1.80 10.44
N ALA A 23 -0.09 1.47 9.41
CA ALA A 23 0.99 0.51 9.54
C ALA A 23 2.03 1.02 10.55
N ASP A 24 2.66 0.09 11.27
CA ASP A 24 3.87 0.38 12.03
C ASP A 24 5.10 -0.06 11.21
N GLU A 25 6.29 0.32 11.67
CA GLU A 25 7.55 -0.03 11.02
C GLU A 25 7.69 -1.55 10.86
N HIS A 26 7.32 -2.34 11.87
CA HIS A 26 7.48 -3.78 11.84
C HIS A 26 6.61 -4.42 10.75
N ARG A 27 5.34 -4.03 10.65
CA ARG A 27 4.41 -4.50 9.62
C ARG A 27 4.82 -4.04 8.23
N TYR A 28 5.30 -2.81 8.10
CA TYR A 28 5.81 -2.30 6.82
C TYR A 28 6.99 -3.16 6.33
N GLN A 29 7.97 -3.43 7.19
CA GLN A 29 9.11 -4.29 6.87
C GLN A 29 8.67 -5.72 6.51
N GLN A 30 7.66 -6.27 7.20
CA GLN A 30 7.06 -7.56 6.82
C GLN A 30 6.47 -7.51 5.41
N TYR A 31 5.72 -6.46 5.06
CA TYR A 31 5.12 -6.33 3.74
C TYR A 31 6.17 -6.18 2.63
N VAL A 32 7.22 -5.40 2.88
CA VAL A 32 8.36 -5.27 1.96
C VAL A 32 9.05 -6.62 1.75
N ALA A 33 9.26 -7.40 2.81
CA ALA A 33 9.95 -8.69 2.74
C ALA A 33 9.15 -9.77 1.99
N GLU A 34 7.83 -9.64 1.92
CA GLU A 34 6.97 -10.52 1.12
C GLU A 34 7.03 -10.20 -0.39
N GLU A 35 7.56 -9.04 -0.75
CA GLU A 35 7.74 -8.62 -2.14
C GLU A 35 9.17 -8.88 -2.63
N ALA A 36 9.33 -9.02 -3.95
CA ALA A 36 10.65 -9.30 -4.54
C ALA A 36 11.67 -8.16 -4.35
N SER A 37 11.21 -6.92 -4.12
CA SER A 37 12.05 -5.79 -3.71
C SER A 37 11.20 -4.63 -3.16
N GLU A 38 11.80 -3.79 -2.33
CA GLU A 38 11.18 -2.55 -1.84
C GLU A 38 10.74 -1.63 -3.00
N ALA A 39 11.54 -1.50 -4.06
CA ALA A 39 11.18 -0.68 -5.22
C ALA A 39 9.87 -1.14 -5.89
N ILE A 40 9.63 -2.46 -5.95
CA ILE A 40 8.39 -3.02 -6.48
C ILE A 40 7.23 -2.69 -5.53
N PHE A 41 7.41 -2.86 -4.23
CA PHE A 41 6.39 -2.55 -3.23
C PHE A 41 5.98 -1.07 -3.29
N ILE A 42 6.97 -0.17 -3.29
CA ILE A 42 6.77 1.28 -3.43
C ILE A 42 6.00 1.62 -4.71
N GLY A 43 6.33 0.99 -5.84
CA GLY A 43 5.60 1.24 -7.09
C GLY A 43 4.11 0.88 -7.01
N HIS A 44 3.75 -0.16 -6.25
CA HIS A 44 2.35 -0.50 -6.00
C HIS A 44 1.69 0.47 -5.02
N LEU A 45 2.40 0.93 -3.99
CA LEU A 45 1.90 1.97 -3.08
C LEU A 45 1.62 3.29 -3.82
N LEU A 46 2.52 3.73 -4.71
CA LEU A 46 2.29 4.89 -5.58
C LEU A 46 1.00 4.75 -6.36
N TYR A 47 0.83 3.61 -7.05
CA TYR A 47 -0.37 3.34 -7.82
C TYR A 47 -1.66 3.37 -6.96
N LEU A 48 -1.64 2.75 -5.77
CA LEU A 48 -2.79 2.75 -4.87
C LEU A 48 -3.11 4.15 -4.32
N ALA A 49 -2.09 4.95 -4.03
CA ALA A 49 -2.23 6.33 -3.58
C ALA A 49 -2.81 7.23 -4.68
N GLU A 50 -2.33 7.10 -5.92
CA GLU A 50 -2.89 7.82 -7.08
C GLU A 50 -4.35 7.45 -7.37
N LYS A 51 -4.75 6.21 -7.08
CA LYS A 51 -6.15 5.78 -7.14
C LYS A 51 -6.99 6.24 -5.96
N GLY A 52 -6.39 6.86 -4.95
CA GLY A 52 -7.08 7.32 -3.75
C GLY A 52 -7.64 6.16 -2.92
N LEU A 53 -6.99 4.99 -2.91
CA LEU A 53 -7.43 3.81 -2.15
C LEU A 53 -6.71 3.68 -0.80
N ILE A 54 -5.56 4.35 -0.66
CA ILE A 54 -4.77 4.43 0.56
C ILE A 54 -4.40 5.87 0.85
N GLU A 55 -4.07 6.14 2.10
CA GLU A 55 -3.44 7.38 2.54
C GLU A 55 -1.98 7.07 2.90
N THR A 56 -1.07 7.95 2.49
CA THR A 56 0.37 7.85 2.73
C THR A 56 1.03 9.21 2.48
N ASP A 57 2.17 9.46 3.11
CA ASP A 57 3.05 10.61 2.86
C ASP A 57 4.16 10.30 1.85
N LEU A 58 3.99 9.22 1.07
CA LEU A 58 4.96 8.78 0.06
C LEU A 58 5.35 9.93 -0.88
N HIS A 59 6.65 10.24 -0.88
CA HIS A 59 7.20 11.34 -1.67
C HIS A 59 8.57 10.98 -2.22
N TRP A 60 8.97 11.68 -3.28
CA TRP A 60 10.31 11.55 -3.86
C TRP A 60 11.31 12.43 -3.10
N ASP A 61 12.33 11.80 -2.50
CA ASP A 61 13.45 12.50 -1.88
C ASP A 61 14.51 12.81 -2.94
N LEU A 62 14.76 14.10 -3.19
CA LEU A 62 15.71 14.56 -4.20
C LEU A 62 17.17 14.31 -3.80
N GLU A 63 17.50 14.37 -2.51
CA GLU A 63 18.87 14.19 -2.01
C GLU A 63 19.26 12.71 -2.08
N ARG A 64 18.36 11.84 -1.64
CA ARG A 64 18.57 10.39 -1.63
C ARG A 64 18.24 9.73 -2.98
N ARG A 65 17.60 10.45 -3.90
CA ARG A 65 17.14 9.96 -5.20
C ARG A 65 16.31 8.68 -5.09
N GLN A 66 15.42 8.63 -4.11
CA GLN A 66 14.54 7.50 -3.88
C GLN A 66 13.23 7.96 -3.24
N TYR A 67 12.20 7.13 -3.33
CA TYR A 67 10.97 7.36 -2.59
C TYR A 67 11.17 7.13 -1.10
N GLN A 68 10.50 7.93 -0.28
CA GLN A 68 10.46 7.81 1.17
C GLN A 68 9.00 7.88 1.62
N LEU A 69 8.67 7.16 2.68
CA LEU A 69 7.39 7.26 3.37
C LEU A 69 7.59 7.00 4.86
N ASN A 70 6.67 7.51 5.67
CA ASN A 70 6.54 7.16 7.07
C ASN A 70 5.45 6.08 7.22
N PRO A 71 5.79 4.85 7.64
CA PRO A 71 4.81 3.80 7.82
C PRO A 71 3.64 4.20 8.72
N GLY A 72 3.88 5.04 9.72
CA GLY A 72 2.86 5.57 10.63
C GLY A 72 1.80 6.46 9.96
N LEU A 73 1.94 6.76 8.67
CA LEU A 73 0.97 7.48 7.85
C LEU A 73 0.38 6.60 6.73
N LEU A 74 0.81 5.35 6.59
CA LEU A 74 0.31 4.39 5.60
C LEU A 74 -0.94 3.68 6.13
N ARG A 75 -2.10 3.89 5.51
CA ARG A 75 -3.34 3.16 5.83
C ARG A 75 -4.26 3.02 4.62
N ILE A 76 -5.16 2.04 4.66
CA ILE A 76 -6.28 1.98 3.73
C ILE A 76 -7.36 3.01 4.11
N ASN A 77 -8.03 3.60 3.12
CA ASN A 77 -9.17 4.49 3.34
C ASN A 77 -10.51 3.80 2.99
N CYS A 78 -11.62 4.52 3.11
CA CYS A 78 -12.95 3.96 2.84
C CYS A 78 -13.13 3.46 1.41
N TYR A 79 -12.58 4.16 0.40
CA TYR A 79 -12.66 3.73 -1.00
C TYR A 79 -11.91 2.43 -1.24
N GLY A 80 -10.74 2.24 -0.60
CA GLY A 80 -10.01 0.98 -0.63
C GLY A 80 -10.81 -0.18 -0.02
N LEU A 81 -11.50 0.06 1.09
CA LEU A 81 -12.35 -0.96 1.74
C LEU A 81 -13.57 -1.33 0.88
N ASP A 82 -14.22 -0.33 0.27
CA ASP A 82 -15.37 -0.55 -0.61
C ASP A 82 -14.97 -1.37 -1.84
N LEU A 83 -13.81 -1.09 -2.44
CA LEU A 83 -13.28 -1.88 -3.56
C LEU A 83 -13.05 -3.35 -3.18
N LEU A 84 -12.48 -3.62 -2.00
CA LEU A 84 -12.31 -5.01 -1.52
C LEU A 84 -13.67 -5.71 -1.34
N LYS A 85 -14.68 -4.98 -0.85
CA LYS A 85 -16.03 -5.51 -0.64
C LYS A 85 -16.74 -5.81 -1.96
N GLU A 86 -16.56 -4.97 -2.98
CA GLU A 86 -17.10 -5.20 -4.32
C GLU A 86 -16.46 -6.43 -4.97
N GLN A 87 -15.14 -6.61 -4.84
CA GLN A 87 -14.47 -7.80 -5.34
C GLN A 87 -14.96 -9.09 -4.66
N ALA A 88 -15.20 -9.05 -3.34
CA ALA A 88 -15.73 -10.20 -2.61
C ALA A 88 -17.17 -10.58 -2.99
N ARG A 89 -17.93 -9.66 -3.62
CA ARG A 89 -19.30 -9.89 -4.09
C ARG A 89 -19.38 -10.40 -5.54
N GLY A 90 -18.30 -10.25 -6.31
CA GLY A 90 -18.19 -10.74 -7.69
C GLY A 90 -17.69 -12.18 -7.80
N LEU A 91 -17.47 -12.85 -6.66
CA LEU A 91 -17.24 -14.29 -6.51
C LEU A 91 -18.53 -14.97 -6.04
#